data_AF-A0A9D0C854-F1
#
_entry.id   AF-A0A9D0C854-F1
#
_cell.length_a   1.000
_cell.length_b   1.000
_cell.length_c   1.000
_cell.angle_alpha   90.00
_cell.angle_beta   90.00
_cell.angle_gamma   90.00
#
_symmetry.space_group_name_H-M   'P 1'
#
loop_
_entity.id
_entity.type
_entity.pdbx_description
1 polymer ?
#
loop_
_entity_poly.entity_id
_entity_poly.type
_entity_poly.pdbx_seq_one_letter_code
_entity_poly.pdbx_strand_id
1 'polypeptide(L)' 'MKLRIPENIAAIVPYPPGKPLEELEREYGITDSIKLASNENAWGPSPAAVEAIAGVLTGLHRYP' A
#
# COMPACT_ATOMS: atom_id res chain seq x y z
N MET A 1 11.97 -31.77 0.56
CA MET A 1 12.63 -31.20 1.75
C MET A 1 11.54 -30.64 2.66
N LYS A 2 11.42 -31.07 3.93
CA LYS A 2 10.45 -30.48 4.88
C LYS A 2 11.12 -29.31 5.59
N LEU A 3 10.60 -28.10 5.39
CA LEU A 3 11.02 -26.92 6.15
C LEU A 3 10.60 -27.11 7.61
N ARG A 4 11.53 -26.92 8.54
CA ARG A 4 11.21 -26.80 9.97
C ARG A 4 10.92 -25.34 10.26
N ILE A 5 9.66 -25.03 10.56
CA ILE A 5 9.22 -23.69 10.91
C ILE A 5 9.27 -23.55 12.44
N PRO A 6 9.89 -22.49 12.98
CA PRO A 6 9.85 -22.21 14.42
C PRO A 6 8.41 -22.11 14.95
N GLU A 7 8.16 -22.64 16.15
CA GLU A 7 6.81 -22.66 16.75
C GLU A 7 6.19 -21.26 16.86
N ASN A 8 7.01 -20.26 17.19
CA ASN A 8 6.57 -18.87 17.30
C ASN A 8 6.10 -18.27 15.97
N ILE A 9 6.54 -18.82 14.83
CA ILE A 9 6.07 -18.41 13.50
C ILE A 9 4.84 -19.23 13.09
N ALA A 10 4.86 -20.53 13.36
CA ALA A 10 3.73 -21.42 13.06
C ALA A 10 2.46 -21.05 13.84
N ALA A 11 2.60 -20.43 15.01
CA ALA A 11 1.49 -19.96 15.84
C ALA A 11 0.88 -18.62 15.37
N ILE A 12 1.49 -17.92 14.42
CA ILE A 12 0.99 -16.62 13.94
C ILE A 12 -0.22 -16.86 13.03
N VAL A 13 -1.33 -16.18 13.32
CA VAL A 13 -2.45 -16.11 12.38
C VAL A 13 -1.99 -15.32 11.14
N PRO A 14 -2.05 -15.88 9.93
CA PRO A 14 -1.66 -15.18 8.72
C PRO A 14 -2.38 -13.84 8.59
N TYR A 15 -1.63 -12.78 8.30
CA TYR A 15 -2.19 -11.45 8.13
C TYR A 15 -3.02 -11.39 6.84
N PRO A 16 -4.34 -11.14 6.91
CA PRO A 16 -5.13 -10.90 5.72
C PRO A 16 -4.81 -9.50 5.19
N PRO A 17 -4.23 -9.34 3.99
CA PRO A 17 -4.02 -8.02 3.41
C PRO A 17 -5.37 -7.35 3.13
N GLY A 18 -5.39 -6.02 3.19
CA GLY A 18 -6.55 -5.26 2.74
C GLY A 18 -6.82 -5.48 1.25
N LYS A 19 -8.10 -5.50 0.87
CA LYS A 19 -8.52 -5.60 -0.54
C LYS A 19 -8.17 -4.30 -1.29
N PRO A 20 -7.50 -4.36 -2.45
CA PRO A 20 -7.27 -3.18 -3.29
C PRO A 20 -8.58 -2.52 -3.73
N LEU A 21 -8.55 -1.20 -3.92
CA LEU A 21 -9.75 -0.44 -4.32
C LEU A 21 -10.26 -0.91 -5.69
N GLU A 22 -9.34 -1.14 -6.63
CA GLU A 22 -9.63 -1.54 -8.00
C GLU A 22 -10.23 -2.96 -8.07
N GLU A 23 -9.83 -3.83 -7.13
CA GLU A 23 -10.42 -5.17 -7.01
C GLU A 23 -11.85 -5.10 -6.48
N LEU A 24 -12.09 -4.23 -5.49
CA LEU A 24 -13.41 -3.98 -4.93
C LEU A 24 -14.36 -3.40 -5.98
N GLU A 25 -13.92 -2.40 -6.74
CA GLU A 25 -14.72 -1.79 -7.81
C GLU A 25 -15.13 -2.82 -8.87
N ARG A 26 -14.18 -3.67 -9.30
CA ARG A 26 -14.44 -4.76 -10.25
C ARG A 26 -15.44 -5.78 -9.71
N GLU A 27 -15.37 -6.13 -8.42
CA GLU A 27 -16.28 -7.09 -7.79
C GLU A 27 -17.72 -6.58 -7.72
N TYR A 28 -17.90 -5.29 -7.39
CA TYR A 28 -19.23 -4.69 -7.24
C TYR A 28 -19.78 -4.07 -8.53
N GLY A 29 -18.98 -3.99 -9.61
CA GLY A 29 -19.38 -3.38 -10.87
C GLY A 29 -19.60 -1.87 -10.77
N ILE A 30 -18.88 -1.22 -9.85
CA ILE A 30 -18.92 0.22 -9.62
C ILE A 30 -17.64 0.88 -10.12
N THR A 31 -17.68 2.19 -10.32
CA THR A 31 -16.51 3.02 -10.61
C THR A 31 -16.55 4.28 -9.76
N ASP A 32 -15.41 4.98 -9.65
CA ASP A 32 -15.29 6.27 -8.97
C ASP A 32 -15.69 6.20 -7.48
N SER A 33 -15.30 5.13 -6.81
CA SER A 33 -15.56 4.93 -5.38
C SER A 33 -14.85 6.00 -4.52
N ILE A 34 -15.53 6.45 -3.47
CA ILE A 34 -14.98 7.43 -2.52
C ILE A 34 -14.32 6.68 -1.35
N LYS A 35 -13.00 6.85 -1.22
CA LYS A 35 -12.21 6.18 -0.17
C LYS A 35 -12.15 7.00 1.13
N LEU A 36 -12.70 6.45 2.21
CA LEU A 36 -12.73 7.07 3.55
C LEU A 36 -12.19 6.15 4.67
N ALA A 37 -11.46 5.08 4.31
CA ALA A 37 -11.17 3.95 5.21
C ALA A 37 -9.78 3.97 5.88
N SER A 38 -8.92 4.95 5.60
CA SER A 38 -7.50 4.90 6.01
C SER A 38 -6.94 6.20 6.59
N ASN A 39 -7.79 7.16 6.96
CA ASN A 39 -7.36 8.49 7.44
C ASN A 39 -6.41 9.22 6.48
N GLU A 40 -6.56 8.98 5.19
CA GLU A 40 -5.76 9.64 4.15
C GLU A 40 -6.14 11.12 4.03
N ASN A 41 -5.18 11.95 3.61
CA ASN A 41 -5.48 13.35 3.29
C ASN A 41 -6.19 13.43 1.93
N ALA A 42 -7.48 13.78 1.94
CA ALA A 42 -8.30 13.91 0.73
C ALA A 42 -7.77 14.97 -0.26
N TRP A 43 -6.96 15.93 0.20
CA TRP A 43 -6.35 16.95 -0.66
C TRP A 43 -5.08 16.48 -1.37
N GLY A 44 -4.58 15.27 -1.05
CA GLY A 44 -3.29 14.80 -1.51
C GLY A 44 -2.10 15.43 -0.77
N PRO A 45 -0.86 15.21 -1.25
CA PRO A 45 0.33 15.79 -0.66
C PRO A 45 0.46 17.30 -0.91
N SER A 46 1.28 17.99 -0.12
CA SER A 46 1.65 19.39 -0.37
C SER A 46 2.29 19.56 -1.77
N PRO A 47 1.97 20.61 -2.53
CA PRO A 47 2.62 20.90 -3.81
C PRO A 47 4.15 20.97 -3.70
N ALA A 48 4.68 21.55 -2.62
CA ALA A 48 6.12 21.63 -2.38
C ALA A 48 6.76 20.25 -2.17
N ALA A 49 6.03 19.30 -1.57
CA ALA A 49 6.50 17.93 -1.42
C ALA A 49 6.53 17.19 -2.77
N VAL A 50 5.53 17.42 -3.62
CA VAL A 50 5.49 16.87 -4.98
C VAL A 50 6.68 17.36 -5.81
N GLU A 51 6.97 18.65 -5.77
CA GLU A 51 8.13 19.25 -6.47
C GLU A 51 9.46 18.67 -5.95
N ALA A 52 9.63 18.59 -4.63
CA ALA A 52 10.83 18.02 -4.02
C ALA A 52 11.05 16.56 -4.42
N ILE A 53 10.00 15.74 -4.41
CA ILE A 53 10.07 14.33 -4.84
C ILE A 53 10.43 14.24 -6.32
N ALA A 54 9.78 15.02 -7.19
CA ALA A 54 10.06 15.03 -8.62
C ALA A 54 11.54 15.34 -8.91
N GLY A 55 12.14 16.28 -8.16
CA GLY A 55 13.55 16.66 -8.29
C GLY A 55 14.56 15.56 -7.95
N VAL A 56 14.17 14.52 -7.19
CA VAL A 56 15.08 13.46 -6.74
C VAL A 56 14.85 12.10 -7.41
N LEU A 57 13.85 11.97 -8.29
CA LEU A 57 13.44 10.69 -8.88
C LEU A 57 14.58 9.95 -9.60
N THR A 58 15.48 10.66 -10.29
CA THR A 58 16.61 10.06 -11.01
C THR A 58 17.67 9.45 -10.07
N GLY A 59 17.69 9.88 -8.81
CA GLY A 59 18.62 9.43 -7.79
C GLY A 59 18.17 8.19 -7.01
N LEU A 60 16.94 7.68 -7.23
CA LEU A 60 16.35 6.59 -6.41
C LEU A 60 17.12 5.26 -6.43
N HIS A 61 18.08 5.09 -7.35
CA HIS A 61 18.96 3.91 -7.41
C HIS A 61 20.05 3.92 -6.33
N ARG A 62 20.23 5.03 -5.61
CA ARG A 62 21.24 5.15 -4.55
C ARG A 62 20.61 4.85 -3.20
N TYR A 63 21.42 4.29 -2.30
CA TYR A 63 21.07 4.29 -0.88
C TYR A 63 20.88 5.75 -0.41
N PRO A 64 19.91 5.98 0.49
CA PRO A 64 19.68 7.30 1.06
C PRO A 64 20.89 7.83 1.82
#